data_AF-A0A2S9FW84-F1
#
_entry.id   AF-A0A2S9FW84-F1
#
_cell.length_a   1.000
_cell.length_b   1.000
_cell.length_c   1.000
_cell.angle_alpha   90.00
_cell.angle_beta   90.00
_cell.angle_gamma   90.00
#
_symmetry.space_group_name_H-M   'P 1'
#
loop_
_entity.id
_entity.type
_entity.pdbx_description
1 polymer ?
#
loop_
_entity_poly.entity_id
_entity_poly.type
_entity_poly.pdbx_seq_one_letter_code
_entity_poly.pdbx_strand_id
1 'polypeptide(L)' 'MTDAITSPTHSEQRPPALGAEDAKLAELGYAQQLDRSVGKLASFAIGFATISATTAVFTGFGAGYFTAGGPFVWT' A
#
# COMPACT_ATOMS: atom_id res chain seq x y z
N MET A 1 12.05 -35.58 -23.80
CA MET A 1 13.28 -35.00 -23.24
C MET A 1 13.13 -33.49 -23.47
N THR A 2 12.58 -32.78 -22.48
CA THR A 2 12.22 -31.36 -22.59
C THR A 2 13.00 -30.63 -21.52
N ASP A 3 13.99 -29.87 -21.97
CA ASP A 3 14.88 -29.07 -21.13
C ASP A 3 14.16 -27.86 -20.51
N ALA A 4 14.70 -27.49 -19.36
CA ALA A 4 14.26 -26.45 -18.44
C ALA A 4 14.18 -25.06 -19.07
N ILE A 5 13.18 -24.26 -18.68
CA ILE A 5 13.29 -22.80 -18.57
C ILE A 5 12.48 -22.34 -17.34
N THR A 6 13.21 -22.11 -16.25
CA THR A 6 13.13 -20.94 -15.37
C THR A 6 11.87 -20.71 -14.52
N SER A 7 12.04 -20.95 -13.22
CA SER A 7 11.23 -20.39 -12.13
C SER A 7 11.26 -18.86 -12.13
N PRO A 8 10.13 -18.15 -12.09
CA PRO A 8 10.10 -16.83 -11.50
C PRO A 8 10.13 -17.04 -9.98
N THR A 9 11.33 -17.09 -9.41
CA THR A 9 11.52 -17.02 -7.96
C THR A 9 10.87 -15.72 -7.49
N HIS A 10 9.71 -15.81 -6.84
CA HIS A 10 9.18 -14.71 -6.04
C HIS A 10 10.21 -14.47 -4.95
N SER A 11 11.01 -13.41 -5.10
CA SER A 11 12.09 -13.05 -4.22
C SER A 11 11.56 -12.99 -2.80
N GLU A 12 12.04 -13.90 -1.96
CA GLU A 12 11.85 -13.85 -0.53
C GLU A 12 12.26 -12.45 -0.05
N GLN A 13 11.29 -11.68 0.41
CA GLN A 13 11.42 -10.26 0.73
C GLN A 13 12.17 -10.12 2.06
N ARG A 14 13.46 -10.45 2.04
CA ARG A 14 14.44 -9.97 3.01
C ARG A 14 14.43 -8.45 2.91
N PRO A 15 14.38 -7.70 4.03
CA PRO A 15 14.41 -6.25 3.98
C PRO A 15 15.59 -5.85 3.09
N PRO A 16 15.34 -5.14 1.96
CA PRO A 16 16.38 -4.87 0.99
C PRO A 16 17.50 -4.14 1.73
N ALA A 17 18.73 -4.61 1.56
CA ALA A 17 19.88 -3.79 1.89
C ALA A 17 19.79 -2.56 0.98
N LEU A 18 19.19 -1.48 1.51
CA LEU A 18 18.73 -0.31 0.76
C LEU A 18 19.75 0.10 -0.30
N GLY A 19 21.03 0.15 0.06
CA GLY A 19 22.12 0.54 -0.84
C GLY A 19 22.46 -0.40 -2.01
N ALA A 20 22.06 -1.68 -2.01
CA ALA A 20 22.44 -2.62 -3.08
C ALA A 20 21.65 -2.37 -4.39
N GLU A 21 20.35 -2.12 -4.28
CA GLU A 21 19.51 -1.76 -5.44
C GLU A 21 19.85 -0.35 -5.94
N ASP A 22 20.16 0.54 -5.00
CA ASP A 22 20.54 1.93 -5.25
C ASP A 22 21.88 1.99 -6.02
N ALA A 23 22.84 1.15 -5.63
CA ALA A 23 24.11 0.97 -6.33
C ALA A 23 23.91 0.39 -7.74
N LYS A 24 23.00 -0.58 -7.90
CA LYS A 24 22.66 -1.16 -9.20
C LYS A 24 22.01 -0.13 -10.13
N LEU A 25 21.16 0.75 -9.62
CA LEU A 25 20.59 1.86 -10.40
C LEU A 25 21.71 2.82 -10.86
N ALA A 26 22.66 3.13 -9.98
CA ALA A 26 23.80 3.97 -10.31
C ALA A 26 24.72 3.34 -11.37
N GLU A 27 24.95 2.02 -11.33
CA GLU A 27 25.68 1.28 -12.37
C GLU A 27 24.98 1.34 -13.73
N LEU A 28 23.65 1.40 -13.74
CA LEU A 28 22.84 1.58 -14.94
C LEU A 28 22.72 3.05 -15.38
N GLY A 29 23.40 3.98 -14.69
CA GLY A 29 23.38 5.42 -14.99
C GLY A 29 22.14 6.16 -14.48
N TYR A 30 21.30 5.53 -13.67
CA TYR A 30 20.10 6.14 -13.09
C TYR A 30 20.36 6.64 -11.66
N ALA A 31 20.07 7.91 -11.42
CA ALA A 31 20.04 8.47 -10.07
C ALA A 31 18.77 8.02 -9.35
N GLN A 32 18.92 7.46 -8.16
CA GLN A 32 17.76 7.07 -7.36
C GLN A 32 17.06 8.29 -6.77
N GLN A 33 15.76 8.42 -7.08
CA GLN A 33 14.93 9.54 -6.63
C GLN A 33 13.84 9.15 -5.63
N LEU A 34 13.85 7.92 -5.12
CA LEU A 34 12.80 7.46 -4.21
C LEU A 34 13.06 7.97 -2.80
N ASP A 35 12.44 9.09 -2.45
CA ASP A 35 12.40 9.59 -1.08
C ASP A 35 11.44 8.74 -0.24
N ARG A 36 11.99 7.84 0.57
CA ARG A 36 11.22 6.94 1.43
C ARG A 36 10.90 7.57 2.79
N SER A 37 11.29 8.83 2.99
CA SER A 37 11.04 9.56 4.22
C SER A 37 9.61 10.09 4.25
N VAL A 38 8.75 9.36 4.96
CA VAL A 38 7.47 9.93 5.37
C VAL A 38 7.74 10.90 6.51
N GLY A 39 7.60 12.21 6.23
CA GLY A 39 7.78 13.25 7.24
C GLY A 39 6.79 13.13 8.40
N LYS A 40 7.10 13.70 9.57
CA LYS A 40 6.24 13.62 10.78
C LYS A 40 4.78 14.02 10.54
N LEU A 41 4.57 15.08 9.75
CA LEU A 41 3.23 15.53 9.35
C LEU A 41 2.54 14.54 8.41
N ALA A 42 3.28 13.92 7.49
CA ALA A 42 2.73 12.92 6.58
C ALA A 42 2.27 11.66 7.35
N SER A 43 3.03 11.22 8.36
CA SER A 43 2.61 10.12 9.25
C SER A 43 1.33 10.47 10.02
N PHE A 44 1.21 11.71 10.51
CA PHE A 44 -0.03 12.20 11.14
C PHE A 44 -1.21 12.21 10.15
N ALA A 45 -1.00 12.75 8.95
CA ALA A 45 -2.03 12.84 7.92
C ALA A 45 -2.55 11.46 7.50
N ILE A 46 -1.66 10.46 7.37
CA ILE A 46 -2.02 9.08 7.07
C ILE A 46 -2.91 8.50 8.17
N GLY A 47 -2.53 8.69 9.45
CA GLY A 47 -3.34 8.23 10.58
C GLY A 47 -4.71 8.91 10.62
N PHE A 48 -4.75 10.23 10.46
CA PHE A 48 -5.98 11.01 10.42
C PHE A 48 -6.90 10.59 9.28
N ALA A 49 -6.36 10.46 8.06
CA ALA A 49 -7.12 10.05 6.88
C ALA A 49 -7.73 8.66 7.06
N THR A 50 -6.96 7.72 7.63
CA THR A 50 -7.42 6.36 7.89
C THR A 50 -8.60 6.34 8.86
N ILE A 51 -8.48 7.03 10.00
CA ILE A 51 -9.53 7.07 11.02
C ILE A 51 -10.76 7.82 10.50
N SER A 52 -10.56 8.94 9.80
CA SER A 52 -11.64 9.77 9.27
C SER A 52 -12.49 9.02 8.25
N ALA A 53 -11.88 8.44 7.22
CA ALA A 53 -12.61 7.71 6.18
C ALA A 53 -13.34 6.49 6.76
N THR A 54 -12.68 5.75 7.64
CA THR A 54 -13.27 4.58 8.31
C THR A 54 -14.49 4.97 9.15
N THR A 55 -14.36 6.02 9.96
CA THR A 55 -15.47 6.52 10.80
C THR A 55 -16.64 6.99 9.94
N ALA A 56 -16.38 7.73 8.86
CA ALA A 56 -17.41 8.22 7.96
C ALA A 56 -18.21 7.08 7.32
N VAL A 57 -17.52 6.03 6.84
CA VAL A 57 -18.16 4.84 6.25
C VAL A 57 -19.04 4.14 7.27
N PHE A 58 -18.52 3.80 8.46
CA PHE A 58 -19.31 3.05 9.45
C PHE A 58 -20.45 3.86 10.05
N THR A 59 -20.24 5.16 10.29
CA THR A 59 -21.28 6.04 10.81
C THR A 59 -22.38 6.26 9.78
N GLY A 60 -22.01 6.59 8.54
CA GLY A 60 -22.96 6.79 7.45
C GLY A 60 -23.73 5.52 7.11
N PHE A 61 -23.04 4.38 7.04
CA PHE A 61 -23.67 3.08 6.81
C PHE A 61 -24.61 2.72 7.97
N GLY A 62 -24.18 2.87 9.22
CA GLY A 62 -25.01 2.63 10.39
C GLY A 62 -26.27 3.50 10.37
N ALA A 63 -26.13 4.79 10.11
CA ALA A 63 -27.26 5.71 10.01
C ALA A 63 -28.25 5.28 8.90
N GLY A 64 -27.76 4.95 7.70
CA GLY A 64 -28.61 4.47 6.61
C GLY A 64 -29.31 3.15 6.93
N TYR A 65 -28.57 2.20 7.51
CA TYR A 65 -29.12 0.90 7.90
C TYR A 65 -30.18 1.01 9.00
N PHE A 66 -29.97 1.83 10.02
CA PHE A 66 -30.95 2.01 11.12
C PHE A 66 -32.19 2.80 10.69
N THR A 67 -32.10 3.64 9.65
CA THR A 67 -33.22 4.45 9.18
C THR A 67 -34.05 3.75 8.09
N ALA A 68 -33.40 3.12 7.11
CA ALA A 68 -34.06 2.45 5.99
C ALA A 68 -34.16 0.91 6.14
N GLY A 69 -33.51 0.33 7.16
CA GLY A 69 -33.54 -1.10 7.46
C GLY A 69 -32.73 -1.94 6.49
N GLY A 70 -32.96 -3.26 6.52
CA GLY A 70 -32.31 -4.23 5.64
C GLY A 70 -32.28 -3.85 4.14
N PRO A 71 -33.37 -3.30 3.56
CA PRO A 71 -33.39 -2.86 2.16
C PRO A 71 -32.26 -1.92 1.73
N PHE A 72 -31.76 -1.07 2.65
CA PHE A 72 -30.67 -0.14 2.42
C PHE A 72 -29.40 -0.76 1.81
N VAL A 73 -29.17 -2.05 2.04
CA VAL A 73 -27.96 -2.75 1.56
C VAL A 73 -28.03 -3.07 0.06
N TRP A 74 -29.23 -3.13 -0.52
CA TRP A 74 -29.47 -3.63 -1.89
C TRP A 74 -30.42 -2.77 -2.73
N THR A 75 -30.84 -1.61 -2.23
CA THR A 75 -31.55 -0.58 -3.01
C THR A 75 -30.57 0.49 -3.47
#